data_AF-Q0HY53-F1
#
_entry.id   AF-Q0HY53-F1
#
_cell.length_a   1.000
_cell.length_b   1.000
_cell.length_c   1.000
_cell.angle_alpha   90.00
_cell.angle_beta   90.00
_cell.angle_gamma   90.00
#
_symmetry.space_group_name_H-M   'P 1'
#
loop_
_entity.id
_entity.type
_entity.pdbx_description
1 polymer ?
#
loop_
_entity_poly.entity_id
_entity_poly.type
_entity_poly.pdbx_seq_one_letter_code
_entity_poly.pdbx_strand_id
1 'polypeptide(L)'
;MNPQHEPSFYDLHRLITWLIVGTALLSATGVIIALYGEYQVVGTAALFMRADFLGDYINSPLAYVFNLGLLAAGICMLLSMAGLYLLKLDSFSQYIALTGAWVGTSVILMGIFPINFLTMHRLVSTSYLLSTLTLHALVIIAGIVPKLICPRPLFYLSLLSFISAVCLSLQLDWSQLDFPPCETDNHFCFVAANMWLQTNLNIIWCISLAFAMRRLSKILYYRAQVHHPF
;
A
#
# COMPACT_ATOMS: atom_id res chain seq x y z
N MET A 1 -36.07 -0.93 -26.88
CA MET A 1 -35.06 -1.25 -25.85
C MET A 1 -33.70 -1.22 -26.52
N ASN A 2 -32.97 -0.11 -26.39
CA ASN A 2 -31.65 0.05 -27.02
C ASN A 2 -30.58 -0.30 -25.96
N PRO A 3 -29.75 -1.34 -26.15
CA PRO A 3 -28.72 -1.73 -25.18
C PRO A 3 -27.44 -0.95 -25.49
N GLN A 4 -27.43 0.38 -25.32
CA GLN A 4 -26.25 1.16 -25.72
C GLN A 4 -25.92 2.26 -24.72
N HIS A 5 -24.67 2.18 -24.24
CA HIS A 5 -23.96 3.05 -23.32
C HIS A 5 -24.24 2.83 -21.82
N GLU A 6 -23.68 1.75 -21.27
CA GLU A 6 -23.09 1.90 -19.93
C GLU A 6 -22.04 3.02 -20.02
N PRO A 7 -22.09 4.05 -19.16
CA PRO A 7 -21.12 5.13 -19.23
C PRO A 7 -19.74 4.56 -18.94
N SER A 8 -18.78 4.72 -19.88
CA SER A 8 -17.38 4.26 -19.78
C SER A 8 -16.70 4.58 -18.42
N PHE A 9 -17.15 5.65 -17.75
CA PHE A 9 -16.72 6.00 -16.39
C PHE A 9 -16.97 4.90 -15.35
N TYR A 10 -18.01 4.08 -15.49
CA TYR A 10 -18.34 3.01 -14.55
C TYR A 10 -17.34 1.86 -14.62
N ASP A 11 -16.90 1.49 -15.82
CA ASP A 11 -15.90 0.44 -16.03
C ASP A 11 -14.55 0.82 -15.42
N LEU A 12 -14.14 2.09 -15.56
CA LEU A 12 -12.89 2.57 -14.97
C LEU A 12 -12.93 2.52 -13.43
N HIS A 13 -14.03 2.94 -12.80
CA HIS A 13 -14.18 2.83 -11.34
C HIS A 13 -14.16 1.37 -10.86
N ARG A 14 -14.80 0.47 -11.61
CA ARG A 14 -14.82 -0.97 -11.30
C ARG A 14 -13.42 -1.58 -11.43
N LEU A 15 -12.69 -1.22 -12.49
CA LEU A 15 -11.31 -1.63 -12.71
C LEU A 15 -10.40 -1.16 -11.57
N ILE A 16 -10.45 0.14 -11.22
CA ILE A 16 -9.69 0.71 -10.09
C ILE A 16 -9.98 -0.05 -8.80
N THR A 17 -11.26 -0.29 -8.50
CA THR A 17 -11.67 -1.02 -7.28
C THR A 17 -11.04 -2.42 -7.24
N TRP A 18 -11.12 -3.17 -8.34
CA TRP A 18 -10.54 -4.52 -8.41
C TRP A 18 -9.02 -4.54 -8.36
N LEU A 19 -8.35 -3.55 -8.95
CA LEU A 19 -6.89 -3.42 -8.87
C LEU A 19 -6.42 -3.09 -7.44
N ILE A 20 -7.16 -2.24 -6.71
CA ILE A 20 -6.84 -1.96 -5.29
C ILE A 20 -7.06 -3.21 -4.44
N VAL A 21 -8.15 -3.96 -4.66
CA VAL A 21 -8.37 -5.25 -3.99
C VAL A 21 -7.26 -6.24 -4.34
N GLY A 22 -6.86 -6.30 -5.61
CA GLY A 22 -5.74 -7.13 -6.08
C GLY A 22 -4.43 -6.78 -5.38
N THR A 23 -4.15 -5.49 -5.19
CA THR A 23 -2.99 -5.01 -4.41
C THR A 23 -2.98 -5.60 -3.00
N ALA A 24 -4.11 -5.51 -2.29
CA ALA A 24 -4.24 -6.03 -0.93
C ALA A 24 -4.10 -7.57 -0.87
N LEU A 25 -4.74 -8.29 -1.80
CA LEU A 25 -4.72 -9.75 -1.82
C LEU A 25 -3.34 -10.31 -2.20
N LEU A 26 -2.69 -9.74 -3.21
CA LEU A 26 -1.37 -10.19 -3.67
C LEU A 26 -0.29 -9.93 -2.62
N SER A 27 -0.33 -8.75 -1.99
CA SER A 27 0.59 -8.44 -0.89
C SER A 27 0.35 -9.34 0.32
N ALA A 28 -0.89 -9.50 0.79
CA ALA A 28 -1.22 -10.37 1.90
C ALA A 28 -0.82 -11.83 1.62
N THR A 29 -1.10 -12.34 0.42
CA THR A 29 -0.76 -13.72 0.03
C THR A 29 0.75 -13.92 -0.02
N GLY A 30 1.50 -12.99 -0.63
CA GLY A 30 2.96 -13.04 -0.69
C GLY A 30 3.60 -13.03 0.69
N VAL A 31 3.12 -12.16 1.58
CA VAL A 31 3.57 -12.06 2.98
C VAL A 31 3.25 -13.34 3.76
N ILE A 32 2.01 -13.83 3.71
CA ILE A 32 1.58 -15.00 4.49
C ILE A 32 2.33 -16.26 4.05
N ILE A 33 2.46 -16.49 2.74
CA ILE A 33 3.16 -17.68 2.23
C ILE A 33 4.64 -17.63 2.60
N ALA A 34 5.31 -16.48 2.41
CA ALA A 34 6.72 -16.34 2.75
C ALA A 34 6.97 -16.49 4.25
N LEU A 35 6.13 -15.85 5.07
CA LEU A 35 6.19 -15.96 6.53
C LEU A 35 5.93 -17.40 7.01
N TYR A 36 4.99 -18.11 6.38
CA TYR A 36 4.75 -19.52 6.69
C TYR A 36 5.97 -20.37 6.36
N GLY A 37 6.63 -20.12 5.22
CA GLY A 37 7.89 -20.77 4.85
C GLY A 37 8.97 -20.55 5.91
N GLU A 38 9.18 -19.32 6.35
CA GLU A 38 10.14 -19.00 7.42
C GLU A 38 9.78 -19.64 8.75
N TYR A 39 8.49 -19.63 9.11
CA TYR A 39 8.01 -20.28 10.33
C TYR A 39 8.34 -21.78 10.36
N GLN A 40 8.37 -22.46 9.21
CA GLN A 40 8.78 -23.88 9.17
C GLN A 40 10.28 -24.08 9.47
N VAL A 41 11.12 -23.05 9.26
CA VAL A 41 12.58 -23.13 9.45
C VAL A 41 12.98 -22.66 10.84
N VAL A 42 12.50 -21.48 11.27
CA VAL A 42 12.94 -20.82 12.52
C VAL A 42 11.85 -20.74 13.59
N GLY A 43 10.65 -21.27 13.33
CA GLY A 43 9.54 -21.28 14.28
C GLY A 43 8.98 -19.89 14.57
N THR A 44 8.59 -19.65 15.83
CA THR A 44 7.96 -18.39 16.26
C THR A 44 8.88 -17.16 16.14
N ALA A 45 10.20 -17.37 16.05
CA ALA A 45 11.16 -16.29 15.79
C ALA A 45 10.88 -15.56 14.47
N ALA A 46 10.26 -16.23 13.49
CA ALA A 46 9.85 -15.63 12.21
C ALA A 46 8.87 -14.46 12.39
N LEU A 47 8.12 -14.38 13.49
CA LEU A 47 7.19 -13.27 13.75
C LEU A 47 7.89 -12.01 14.29
N PHE A 48 9.13 -12.16 14.77
CA PHE A 48 9.92 -11.08 15.37
C PHE A 48 11.06 -10.60 14.45
N MET A 49 11.28 -11.27 13.32
CA MET A 49 12.19 -10.80 12.28
C MET A 49 11.62 -9.58 11.56
N ARG A 50 12.50 -8.75 10.99
CA ARG A 50 12.07 -7.65 10.14
C ARG A 50 11.42 -8.19 8.85
N ALA A 51 10.33 -7.58 8.43
CA ALA A 51 9.54 -8.05 7.29
C ALA A 51 10.29 -8.00 5.95
N ASP A 52 11.28 -7.11 5.81
CA ASP A 52 12.11 -6.98 4.61
C ASP A 52 13.05 -8.18 4.38
N PHE A 53 13.43 -8.91 5.44
CA PHE A 53 14.20 -10.16 5.31
C PHE A 53 13.41 -11.30 4.66
N LEU A 54 12.08 -11.23 4.63
CA LEU A 54 11.29 -12.23 3.89
C LEU A 54 11.66 -12.27 2.41
N GLY A 55 12.17 -11.18 1.85
CA GLY A 55 12.61 -11.08 0.46
C GLY A 55 14.05 -11.49 0.21
N ASP A 56 14.78 -11.99 1.21
CA ASP A 56 16.19 -12.40 1.07
C ASP A 56 16.34 -13.74 0.35
N TYR A 57 16.83 -13.72 -0.89
CA TYR A 57 17.03 -14.95 -1.68
C TYR A 57 18.05 -15.94 -1.13
N ILE A 58 18.94 -15.50 -0.22
CA ILE A 58 19.98 -16.35 0.36
C ILE A 58 19.46 -17.05 1.61
N ASN A 59 18.71 -16.32 2.44
CA ASN A 59 18.35 -16.79 3.78
C ASN A 59 16.88 -17.19 3.93
N SER A 60 15.98 -16.74 3.03
CA SER A 60 14.55 -17.01 3.11
C SER A 60 14.08 -18.06 2.11
N PRO A 61 13.41 -19.14 2.56
CA PRO A 61 13.05 -20.29 1.71
C PRO A 61 12.03 -19.94 0.62
N LEU A 62 11.23 -18.89 0.79
CA LEU A 62 10.17 -18.47 -0.13
C LEU A 62 10.29 -16.99 -0.53
N ALA A 63 11.51 -16.45 -0.53
CA ALA A 63 11.79 -15.07 -0.91
C ALA A 63 11.24 -14.68 -2.28
N TYR A 64 11.26 -15.60 -3.25
CA TYR A 64 10.70 -15.35 -4.58
C TYR A 64 9.19 -15.10 -4.54
N VAL A 65 8.44 -15.76 -3.64
CA VAL A 65 6.99 -15.55 -3.49
C VAL A 65 6.72 -14.18 -2.90
N PHE A 66 7.50 -13.78 -1.89
CA PHE A 66 7.42 -12.46 -1.29
C PHE A 66 7.69 -11.35 -2.34
N ASN A 67 8.81 -11.44 -3.04
CA ASN A 67 9.25 -10.43 -4.01
C ASN A 67 8.30 -10.35 -5.23
N LEU A 68 7.82 -11.48 -5.76
CA LEU A 68 6.81 -11.49 -6.82
C LEU A 68 5.45 -10.96 -6.34
N GLY A 69 5.09 -11.24 -5.07
CA GLY A 69 3.91 -10.68 -4.43
C GLY A 69 3.98 -9.14 -4.35
N LEU A 70 5.11 -8.60 -3.92
CA LEU A 70 5.36 -7.15 -3.94
C LEU A 70 5.29 -6.59 -5.35
N LEU A 71 5.96 -7.22 -6.32
CA LEU A 71 5.96 -6.78 -7.72
C LEU A 71 4.53 -6.71 -8.29
N ALA A 72 3.77 -7.78 -8.15
CA ALA A 72 2.40 -7.86 -8.66
C ALA A 72 1.46 -6.87 -7.93
N ALA A 73 1.56 -6.77 -6.61
CA ALA A 73 0.79 -5.80 -5.82
C ALA A 73 1.13 -4.35 -6.22
N GLY A 74 2.41 -4.04 -6.40
CA GLY A 74 2.87 -2.72 -6.82
C GLY A 74 2.37 -2.34 -8.21
N ILE A 75 2.34 -3.28 -9.16
CA ILE A 75 1.75 -3.07 -10.50
C ILE A 75 0.25 -2.77 -10.38
N CYS A 76 -0.49 -3.55 -9.61
CA CYS A 76 -1.91 -3.31 -9.37
C CYS A 76 -2.15 -1.93 -8.74
N MET A 77 -1.35 -1.56 -7.75
CA MET A 77 -1.42 -0.25 -7.09
C MET A 77 -1.17 0.87 -8.10
N LEU A 78 -0.08 0.79 -8.86
CA LEU A 78 0.30 1.79 -9.85
C LEU A 78 -0.78 2.00 -10.91
N LEU A 79 -1.32 0.91 -11.47
CA LEU A 79 -2.40 0.98 -12.46
C LEU A 79 -3.69 1.56 -11.85
N SER A 80 -4.02 1.20 -10.62
CA SER A 80 -5.19 1.74 -9.93
C SER A 80 -5.08 3.25 -9.69
N MET A 81 -3.88 3.73 -9.34
CA MET A 81 -3.61 5.14 -9.08
C MET A 81 -3.54 5.94 -10.37
N ALA A 82 -2.99 5.37 -11.45
CA ALA A 82 -3.09 5.95 -12.78
C ALA A 82 -4.56 6.10 -13.22
N GLY A 83 -5.40 5.08 -12.99
CA GLY A 83 -6.84 5.16 -13.22
C GLY A 83 -7.51 6.26 -12.40
N LEU A 84 -7.18 6.36 -11.11
CA LEU A 84 -7.71 7.41 -10.22
C LEU A 84 -7.32 8.82 -10.69
N TYR A 85 -6.09 8.99 -11.17
CA TYR A 85 -5.62 10.25 -11.73
C TYR A 85 -6.43 10.66 -12.99
N LEU A 86 -6.71 9.69 -13.86
CA LEU A 86 -7.47 9.91 -15.09
C LEU A 86 -8.95 10.24 -14.84
N LEU A 87 -9.52 9.85 -13.69
CA LEU A 87 -10.89 10.21 -13.32
C LEU A 87 -11.08 11.71 -13.04
N LYS A 88 -10.01 12.48 -12.79
CA LYS A 88 -10.04 13.94 -12.60
C LYS A 88 -11.15 14.44 -11.66
N LEU A 89 -11.39 13.71 -10.56
CA LEU A 89 -12.46 14.01 -9.62
C LEU A 89 -12.29 15.39 -8.95
N ASP A 90 -11.08 15.68 -8.47
CA ASP A 90 -10.68 16.94 -7.87
C ASP A 90 -9.13 17.02 -7.84
N SER A 91 -8.56 18.23 -7.75
CA SER A 91 -7.10 18.43 -7.67
C SER A 91 -6.48 17.70 -6.47
N PHE A 92 -7.20 17.60 -5.36
CA PHE A 92 -6.74 16.87 -4.18
C PHE A 92 -6.64 15.35 -4.43
N SER A 93 -7.63 14.79 -5.14
CA SER A 93 -7.63 13.38 -5.54
C SER A 93 -6.46 13.05 -6.47
N GLN A 94 -6.06 14.01 -7.33
CA GLN A 94 -4.89 13.86 -8.19
C GLN A 94 -3.58 13.79 -7.39
N TYR A 95 -3.42 14.58 -6.33
CA TYR A 95 -2.24 14.47 -5.46
C TYR A 95 -2.18 13.13 -4.72
N ILE A 96 -3.33 12.62 -4.25
CA ILE A 96 -3.42 11.27 -3.66
C ILE A 96 -3.04 10.21 -4.72
N ALA A 97 -3.52 10.35 -5.95
CA ALA A 97 -3.19 9.42 -7.03
C ALA A 97 -1.70 9.46 -7.40
N LEU A 98 -1.08 10.64 -7.49
CA LEU A 98 0.35 10.79 -7.77
C LEU A 98 1.22 10.19 -6.66
N THR A 99 0.88 10.46 -5.39
CA THR A 99 1.61 9.88 -4.26
C THR A 99 1.37 8.39 -4.11
N GLY A 100 0.16 7.90 -4.38
CA GLY A 100 -0.13 6.47 -4.45
C GLY A 100 0.61 5.76 -5.59
N ALA A 101 0.77 6.42 -6.75
CA ALA A 101 1.60 5.92 -7.84
C ALA A 101 3.08 5.83 -7.42
N TRP A 102 3.59 6.84 -6.71
CA TRP A 102 4.94 6.80 -6.12
C TRP A 102 5.12 5.65 -5.12
N VAL A 103 4.13 5.40 -4.26
CA VAL A 103 4.13 4.23 -3.37
C VAL A 103 4.18 2.93 -4.20
N GLY A 104 3.30 2.79 -5.20
CA GLY A 104 3.25 1.61 -6.06
C GLY A 104 4.57 1.35 -6.80
N THR A 105 5.19 2.39 -7.36
CA THR A 105 6.51 2.30 -7.99
C THR A 105 7.59 1.89 -7.00
N SER A 106 7.60 2.45 -5.78
CA SER A 106 8.56 2.04 -4.75
C SER A 106 8.39 0.55 -4.39
N VAL A 107 7.15 0.07 -4.26
CA VAL A 107 6.85 -1.36 -4.00
C VAL A 107 7.33 -2.27 -5.13
N ILE A 108 7.10 -1.88 -6.39
CA ILE A 108 7.63 -2.59 -7.58
C ILE A 108 9.14 -2.71 -7.47
N LEU A 109 9.82 -1.59 -7.20
CA LEU A 109 11.27 -1.54 -7.11
C LEU A 109 11.80 -2.35 -5.92
N MET A 110 11.07 -2.45 -4.80
CA MET A 110 11.45 -3.34 -3.68
C MET A 110 11.42 -4.82 -4.09
N GLY A 111 10.45 -5.21 -4.93
CA GLY A 111 10.39 -6.57 -5.47
C GLY A 111 11.49 -6.87 -6.51
N ILE A 112 11.90 -5.87 -7.30
CA ILE A 112 12.99 -6.00 -8.29
C ILE A 112 14.37 -5.98 -7.62
N PHE A 113 14.54 -5.10 -6.62
CA PHE A 113 15.76 -4.92 -5.85
C PHE A 113 15.52 -5.34 -4.39
N PRO A 114 15.41 -6.66 -4.12
CA PRO A 114 15.31 -7.15 -2.76
C PRO A 114 16.59 -6.89 -1.97
N ILE A 115 16.56 -7.23 -0.68
CA ILE A 115 17.62 -6.91 0.28
C ILE A 115 19.02 -7.42 -0.12
N ASN A 116 19.10 -8.43 -0.99
CA ASN A 116 20.35 -8.88 -1.61
C ASN A 116 21.09 -7.76 -2.38
N PHE A 117 20.36 -6.78 -2.93
CA PHE A 117 20.90 -5.57 -3.56
C PHE A 117 20.87 -4.39 -2.58
N LEU A 118 21.63 -4.52 -1.50
CA LEU A 118 21.58 -3.66 -0.31
C LEU A 118 21.46 -2.15 -0.60
N THR A 119 22.34 -1.60 -1.44
CA THR A 119 22.36 -0.16 -1.77
C THR A 119 21.07 0.31 -2.43
N MET A 120 20.58 -0.44 -3.43
CA MET A 120 19.36 -0.08 -4.15
C MET A 120 18.13 -0.31 -3.27
N HIS A 121 18.11 -1.42 -2.52
CA HIS A 121 17.02 -1.74 -1.61
C HIS A 121 16.81 -0.66 -0.55
N ARG A 122 17.90 -0.18 0.08
CA ARG A 122 17.87 0.90 1.09
C ARG A 122 17.27 2.20 0.54
N LEU A 123 17.70 2.61 -0.65
CA LEU A 123 17.19 3.81 -1.32
C LEU A 123 15.70 3.66 -1.65
N VAL A 124 15.30 2.52 -2.22
CA VAL A 124 13.92 2.26 -2.60
C VAL A 124 13.01 2.13 -1.37
N SER A 125 13.46 1.46 -0.31
CA SER A 125 12.74 1.30 0.96
C SER A 125 12.54 2.67 1.63
N THR A 126 13.55 3.55 1.59
CA THR A 126 13.41 4.94 2.06
C THR A 126 12.41 5.72 1.20
N SER A 127 12.44 5.56 -0.13
CA SER A 127 11.45 6.14 -1.04
C SER A 127 10.03 5.64 -0.73
N TYR A 128 9.87 4.35 -0.42
CA TYR A 128 8.60 3.77 0.01
C TYR A 128 8.10 4.41 1.32
N LEU A 129 8.98 4.60 2.30
CA LEU A 129 8.64 5.22 3.58
C LEU A 129 8.18 6.68 3.40
N LEU A 130 8.94 7.48 2.65
CA LEU A 130 8.62 8.88 2.37
C LEU A 130 7.33 9.06 1.57
N SER A 131 7.12 8.22 0.55
CA SER A 131 5.89 8.24 -0.25
C SER A 131 4.67 7.82 0.56
N THR A 132 4.82 6.83 1.45
CA THR A 132 3.77 6.39 2.37
C THR A 132 3.41 7.47 3.39
N LEU A 133 4.40 8.16 3.98
CA LEU A 133 4.18 9.32 4.83
C LEU A 133 3.38 10.41 4.12
N THR A 134 3.80 10.75 2.91
CA THR A 134 3.18 11.81 2.10
C THR A 134 1.73 11.43 1.74
N LEU A 135 1.51 10.20 1.30
CA LEU A 135 0.18 9.68 0.97
C LEU A 135 -0.77 9.78 2.17
N HIS A 136 -0.36 9.28 3.34
CA HIS A 136 -1.21 9.30 4.53
C HIS A 136 -1.45 10.71 5.04
N ALA A 137 -0.44 11.60 4.99
CA ALA A 137 -0.61 13.01 5.31
C ALA A 137 -1.66 13.68 4.42
N LEU A 138 -1.62 13.44 3.11
CA LEU A 138 -2.63 13.95 2.18
C LEU A 138 -4.02 13.41 2.53
N VAL A 139 -4.17 12.13 2.80
CA VAL A 139 -5.48 11.54 3.14
C VAL A 139 -6.04 12.12 4.45
N ILE A 140 -5.18 12.37 5.43
CA ILE A 140 -5.55 13.04 6.70
C ILE A 140 -6.04 14.46 6.42
N ILE A 141 -5.29 15.23 5.62
CA ILE A 141 -5.69 16.59 5.22
C ILE A 141 -7.05 16.55 4.50
N ALA A 142 -7.27 15.60 3.59
CA ALA A 142 -8.56 15.39 2.94
C ALA A 142 -9.71 15.11 3.92
N GLY A 143 -9.44 14.42 5.03
CA GLY A 143 -10.44 14.13 6.05
C GLY A 143 -10.82 15.33 6.92
N ILE A 144 -9.91 16.30 7.06
CA ILE A 144 -10.14 17.52 7.87
C ILE A 144 -10.82 18.61 7.03
N VAL A 145 -10.52 18.67 5.73
CA VAL A 145 -11.10 19.68 4.83
C VAL A 145 -12.56 19.31 4.51
N PRO A 146 -13.56 20.11 4.93
CA PRO A 146 -14.97 19.74 4.87
C PRO A 146 -15.55 19.60 3.45
N LYS A 147 -14.82 20.07 2.43
CA LYS A 147 -15.22 19.98 1.02
C LYS A 147 -14.86 18.65 0.36
N LEU A 148 -13.96 17.86 0.96
CA LEU A 148 -13.43 16.63 0.39
C LEU A 148 -14.19 15.40 0.93
N ILE A 149 -14.53 14.47 0.04
CA ILE A 149 -15.24 13.25 0.41
C ILE A 149 -14.19 12.22 0.88
N CYS A 150 -13.96 12.15 2.19
CA CYS A 150 -13.11 11.13 2.81
C CYS A 150 -13.91 10.24 3.77
N PRO A 151 -13.99 8.92 3.54
CA PRO A 151 -14.65 8.02 4.49
C PRO A 151 -13.91 7.95 5.82
N ARG A 152 -14.66 7.96 6.93
CA ARG A 152 -14.09 7.86 8.29
C ARG A 152 -13.12 6.69 8.49
N PRO A 153 -13.38 5.46 7.99
CA PRO A 153 -12.43 4.36 8.15
C PRO A 153 -11.07 4.63 7.48
N LEU A 154 -11.09 5.24 6.30
CA LEU A 154 -9.88 5.59 5.56
C LEU A 154 -9.07 6.66 6.29
N PHE A 155 -9.75 7.66 6.88
CA PHE A 155 -9.11 8.69 7.71
C PHE A 155 -8.40 8.10 8.93
N TYR A 156 -9.08 7.28 9.75
CA TYR A 156 -8.48 6.72 10.95
C TYR A 156 -7.34 5.75 10.64
N LEU A 157 -7.48 4.92 9.59
CA LEU A 157 -6.39 4.05 9.13
C LEU A 157 -5.19 4.87 8.65
N SER A 158 -5.41 5.97 7.93
CA SER A 158 -4.33 6.85 7.50
C SER A 158 -3.64 7.52 8.68
N LEU A 159 -4.38 7.91 9.72
CA LEU A 159 -3.80 8.47 10.95
C LEU A 159 -2.89 7.45 11.66
N LEU A 160 -3.36 6.21 11.84
CA LEU A 160 -2.56 5.14 12.45
C LEU A 160 -1.33 4.81 11.60
N SER A 161 -1.51 4.70 10.28
CA SER A 161 -0.42 4.41 9.34
C SER A 161 0.61 5.55 9.27
N PHE A 162 0.17 6.79 9.44
CA PHE A 162 1.05 7.96 9.51
C PHE A 162 1.89 7.93 10.78
N ILE A 163 1.27 7.69 11.95
CA ILE A 163 1.99 7.58 13.23
C ILE A 163 3.03 6.46 13.16
N SER A 164 2.66 5.29 12.65
CA SER A 164 3.56 4.15 12.48
C SER A 164 4.71 4.47 11.50
N ALA A 165 4.45 5.15 10.39
CA ALA A 165 5.48 5.59 9.45
C ALA A 165 6.42 6.66 10.04
N VAL A 166 5.90 7.58 10.87
CA VAL A 166 6.74 8.55 11.61
C VAL A 166 7.64 7.80 12.59
N CYS A 167 7.12 6.83 13.34
CA CYS A 167 7.92 6.00 14.24
C CYS A 167 9.05 5.27 13.48
N LEU A 168 8.76 4.68 12.32
CA LEU A 168 9.80 4.06 11.47
C LEU A 168 10.82 5.09 10.98
N SER A 169 10.39 6.29 10.60
CA SER A 169 11.30 7.36 10.14
C SER A 169 12.23 7.86 11.23
N LEU A 170 11.80 7.82 12.50
CA LEU A 170 12.64 8.13 13.66
C LEU A 170 13.62 6.99 13.99
N GLN A 171 13.31 5.75 13.61
CA GLN A 171 14.16 4.58 13.80
C GLN A 171 15.14 4.34 12.64
N LEU A 172 14.94 5.02 11.51
CA LEU A 172 15.80 4.93 10.33
C LEU A 172 17.12 5.68 10.56
N ASP A 173 18.25 5.01 10.30
CA ASP A 173 19.54 5.69 10.21
C ASP A 173 19.64 6.39 8.84
N TRP A 174 19.44 7.71 8.83
CA TRP A 174 19.47 8.54 7.63
C TRP A 174 20.84 8.60 6.94
N SER A 175 21.93 8.22 7.62
CA SER A 175 23.25 8.18 7.01
C SER A 175 23.45 6.91 6.17
N GLN A 176 22.85 5.80 6.59
CA GLN A 176 22.95 4.51 5.92
C GLN A 176 21.70 4.14 5.11
N LEU A 177 20.61 4.86 5.31
CA LEU A 177 19.28 4.57 4.76
C LEU A 177 18.79 3.16 5.12
N ASP A 178 19.09 2.71 6.34
CA ASP A 178 18.76 1.37 6.83
C ASP A 178 18.27 1.45 8.27
N PHE A 179 17.59 0.39 8.70
CA PHE A 179 17.15 0.22 10.07
C PHE A 179 18.20 -0.56 10.86
N PRO A 180 18.36 -0.28 12.17
CA PRO A 180 19.29 -1.04 13.00
C PRO A 180 18.91 -2.52 13.01
N PRO A 181 19.91 -3.43 13.10
CA PRO A 181 19.64 -4.85 13.21
C PRO A 181 18.91 -5.15 14.52
N CYS A 182 18.05 -6.17 14.52
CA CYS A 182 17.45 -6.67 15.74
C CYS A 182 18.50 -7.47 16.53
N GLU A 183 18.81 -7.04 17.75
CA GLU A 183 19.76 -7.75 18.63
C GLU A 183 19.19 -9.11 19.06
N THR A 184 20.05 -10.13 19.09
CA THR A 184 19.68 -11.51 19.47
C THR A 184 19.33 -11.68 20.95
N ASP A 185 19.80 -10.79 21.82
CA ASP A 185 19.63 -10.92 23.28
C ASP A 185 18.31 -10.33 23.79
N ASN A 186 17.64 -9.50 22.97
CA ASN A 186 16.33 -8.93 23.29
C ASN A 186 15.23 -9.66 22.50
N HIS A 187 14.31 -10.31 23.21
CA HIS A 187 13.18 -11.03 22.59
C HIS A 187 12.23 -10.15 21.76
N PHE A 188 12.33 -8.81 21.86
CA PHE A 188 11.41 -7.89 21.19
C PHE A 188 12.14 -6.82 20.37
N CYS A 189 12.00 -6.89 19.04
CA CYS A 189 12.53 -5.89 18.13
C CYS A 189 11.46 -4.86 17.75
N PHE A 190 11.59 -3.64 18.27
CA PHE A 190 10.65 -2.54 17.99
C PHE A 190 10.57 -2.19 16.51
N VAL A 191 11.70 -2.23 15.79
CA VAL A 191 11.75 -1.98 14.34
C VAL A 191 10.90 -3.01 13.60
N ALA A 192 11.10 -4.29 13.88
CA ALA A 192 10.33 -5.36 13.26
C ALA A 192 8.83 -5.22 13.55
N ALA A 193 8.47 -4.96 14.81
CA ALA A 193 7.08 -4.75 15.20
C ALA A 193 6.42 -3.59 14.44
N ASN A 194 7.11 -2.46 14.30
CA ASN A 194 6.61 -1.31 13.53
C ASN A 194 6.52 -1.60 12.02
N MET A 195 7.49 -2.33 11.45
CA MET A 195 7.43 -2.74 10.03
C MET A 195 6.22 -3.65 9.77
N TRP A 196 5.98 -4.62 10.65
CA TRP A 196 4.82 -5.50 10.58
C TRP A 196 3.51 -4.73 10.72
N LEU A 197 3.44 -3.82 11.70
CA LEU A 197 2.29 -2.95 11.89
C LEU A 197 2.02 -2.11 10.63
N GLN A 198 3.04 -1.44 10.09
CA GLN A 198 2.92 -0.62 8.89
C GLN A 198 2.44 -1.44 7.68
N THR A 199 2.99 -2.64 7.49
CA THR A 199 2.62 -3.54 6.39
C THR A 199 1.13 -3.91 6.47
N ASN A 200 0.67 -4.35 7.65
CA ASN A 200 -0.72 -4.73 7.86
C ASN A 200 -1.67 -3.53 7.73
N LEU A 201 -1.30 -2.38 8.28
CA LEU A 201 -2.08 -1.15 8.14
C LEU A 201 -2.23 -0.74 6.67
N ASN A 202 -1.17 -0.81 5.87
CA ASN A 202 -1.23 -0.48 4.44
C ASN A 202 -2.11 -1.47 3.65
N ILE A 203 -2.08 -2.77 3.96
CA ILE A 203 -2.97 -3.77 3.34
C ILE A 203 -4.45 -3.45 3.66
N ILE A 204 -4.76 -3.21 4.93
CA ILE A 204 -6.13 -2.88 5.37
C ILE A 204 -6.57 -1.53 4.78
N TRP A 205 -5.65 -0.57 4.67
CA TRP A 205 -5.88 0.72 4.04
C TRP A 205 -6.28 0.57 2.57
N CYS A 206 -5.62 -0.32 1.82
CA CYS A 206 -6.01 -0.62 0.43
C CYS A 206 -7.45 -1.13 0.35
N ILE A 207 -7.84 -2.07 1.23
CA ILE A 207 -9.23 -2.58 1.28
C ILE A 207 -10.21 -1.43 1.59
N SER A 208 -9.88 -0.56 2.53
CA SER A 208 -10.68 0.61 2.88
C SER A 208 -10.84 1.58 1.70
N LEU A 209 -9.76 1.82 0.95
CA LEU A 209 -9.79 2.63 -0.27
C LEU A 209 -10.66 1.99 -1.35
N ALA A 210 -10.58 0.68 -1.55
CA ALA A 210 -11.45 -0.02 -2.52
C ALA A 210 -12.94 0.16 -2.18
N PHE A 211 -13.31 0.04 -0.89
CA PHE A 211 -14.68 0.32 -0.44
C PHE A 211 -15.07 1.78 -0.64
N ALA A 212 -14.14 2.72 -0.39
CA ALA A 212 -14.35 4.14 -0.65
C ALA A 212 -14.66 4.41 -2.13
N MET A 213 -13.85 3.86 -3.04
CA MET A 213 -14.02 4.00 -4.49
C MET A 213 -15.32 3.38 -4.98
N ARG A 214 -15.68 2.19 -4.47
CA ARG A 214 -16.97 1.54 -4.78
C ARG A 214 -18.17 2.36 -4.31
N ARG A 215 -18.05 3.04 -3.17
CA ARG A 215 -19.11 3.92 -2.66
C ARG A 215 -19.24 5.17 -3.53
N LEU A 216 -18.10 5.77 -3.90
CA LEU A 216 -18.07 6.95 -4.75
C LEU A 216 -18.68 6.67 -6.12
N SER A 217 -18.35 5.52 -6.74
CA SER A 217 -18.90 5.15 -8.05
C SER A 217 -20.42 5.02 -8.02
N LYS A 218 -21.01 4.45 -6.96
CA LYS A 218 -22.46 4.38 -6.78
C LYS A 218 -23.12 5.76 -6.65
N ILE A 219 -22.49 6.67 -5.91
CA ILE A 219 -23.02 8.04 -5.73
C ILE A 219 -23.00 8.80 -7.06
N LEU A 220 -21.89 8.72 -7.80
CA LEU A 220 -21.76 9.36 -9.10
C LEU A 220 -22.73 8.78 -10.12
N TYR A 221 -22.92 7.46 -10.12
CA TYR A 221 -23.90 6.77 -10.97
C TYR A 221 -25.33 7.27 -10.71
N TYR A 222 -25.75 7.34 -9.43
CA TYR A 222 -27.08 7.83 -9.08
C TYR A 222 -27.28 9.28 -9.51
N ARG A 223 -26.28 10.16 -9.34
CA ARG A 223 -26.35 11.55 -9.82
C ARG A 223 -26.46 11.63 -11.35
N ALA A 224 -25.74 10.80 -12.09
CA ALA A 224 -25.81 10.75 -13.54
C ALA A 224 -27.21 10.34 -14.04
N GLN A 225 -27.86 9.38 -13.37
CA GLN A 225 -29.24 8.98 -13.69
C GLN A 225 -30.26 10.09 -13.40
N VAL A 226 -30.07 10.85 -12.32
CA VAL A 226 -30.98 11.94 -11.95
C VAL A 226 -30.85 13.17 -12.88
N HIS A 227 -29.68 13.39 -13.49
CA HIS A 227 -29.46 14.52 -14.42
C HIS A 227 -29.73 14.21 -15.90
N HIS A 228 -29.98 12.94 -16.24
CA HIS A 228 -30.52 12.54 -17.54
C HIS A 228 -31.84 11.76 -17.38
N PRO A 229 -32.93 12.40 -16.91
CA PRO A 229 -34.25 11.84 -17.12
C PRO A 229 -34.63 12.10 -18.58
N PHE A 230 -34.66 11.02 -19.37
CA PHE A 230 -35.08 10.96 -20.79
C PHE A 230 -34.03 11.31 -21.84
#